data_AF-A0A2G2H1G1-F1
#
_entry.id   AF-A0A2G2H1G1-F1
#
_cell.length_a   1.000
_cell.length_b   1.000
_cell.length_c   1.000
_cell.angle_alpha   90.00
_cell.angle_beta   90.00
_cell.angle_gamma   90.00
#
_symmetry.space_group_name_H-M   'P 1'
#
loop_
_entity.id
_entity.type
_entity.pdbx_description
1 polymer ?
#
loop_
_entity_poly.entity_id
_entity_poly.type
_entity_poly.pdbx_seq_one_letter_code
_entity_poly.pdbx_strand_id
1 'polypeptide(L)'
;MIRSLLEQLKNRRLALGLKQSDMMLRVGVSRQQYQRLESKGNPRLDTLALIAKGLNSELVLVPKEKLAAVQALLGSGEEEEIVAQSWGEDERRVSDDPWRGLLGDDS
;
A
#
# COMPACT_ATOMS: atom_id res chain seq x y z
N MET A 1 -11.95 -17.58 1.14
CA MET A 1 -11.02 -18.46 0.39
C MET A 1 -9.66 -17.77 0.35
N ILE A 2 -8.55 -18.46 0.59
CA ILE A 2 -7.21 -17.86 0.61
C ILE A 2 -6.93 -17.30 -0.79
N ARG A 3 -6.70 -15.98 -0.89
CA ARG A 3 -6.29 -15.34 -2.15
C ARG A 3 -4.93 -15.90 -2.56
N SER A 4 -4.77 -16.19 -3.83
CA SER A 4 -3.48 -16.65 -4.37
C SER A 4 -2.41 -15.58 -4.14
N LEU A 5 -1.14 -15.99 -4.11
CA LEU A 5 -0.04 -15.05 -3.91
C LEU A 5 0.02 -13.99 -5.03
N LEU A 6 -0.38 -14.34 -6.25
CA LEU A 6 -0.51 -13.39 -7.38
C LEU A 6 -1.59 -12.34 -7.12
N GLU A 7 -2.74 -12.74 -6.56
CA GLU A 7 -3.78 -11.80 -6.16
C GLU A 7 -3.33 -10.89 -5.01
N GLN A 8 -2.56 -11.42 -4.05
CA GLN A 8 -1.98 -10.61 -2.97
C GLN A 8 -1.04 -9.54 -3.52
N LEU A 9 -0.13 -9.90 -4.44
CA LEU A 9 0.77 -8.94 -5.11
C LEU A 9 0.00 -7.88 -5.91
N LYS A 10 -1.03 -8.29 -6.66
CA LYS A 10 -1.88 -7.37 -7.42
C LYS A 10 -2.61 -6.39 -6.50
N ASN A 11 -3.20 -6.87 -5.41
CA ASN A 11 -3.91 -6.03 -4.44
C ASN A 11 -2.95 -5.05 -3.75
N ARG A 12 -1.76 -5.50 -3.35
CA ARG A 12 -0.74 -4.63 -2.77
C ARG A 12 -0.29 -3.54 -3.75
N ARG A 13 -0.08 -3.88 -5.03
CA ARG A 13 0.22 -2.89 -6.07
C ARG A 13 -0.88 -1.83 -6.16
N LEU A 14 -2.14 -2.25 -6.14
CA LEU A 14 -3.28 -1.34 -6.19
C LEU A 14 -3.41 -0.48 -4.94
N ALA A 15 -3.19 -1.04 -3.75
CA ALA A 15 -3.17 -0.30 -2.48
C ALA A 15 -2.08 0.78 -2.46
N LEU A 16 -0.94 0.53 -3.11
CA LEU A 16 0.12 1.53 -3.29
C LEU A 16 -0.14 2.53 -4.43
N GLY A 17 -1.27 2.43 -5.14
CA GLY A 17 -1.63 3.32 -6.26
C GLY A 17 -0.76 3.13 -7.52
N LEU A 18 -0.07 2.00 -7.65
CA LEU A 18 0.96 1.82 -8.67
C LEU A 18 0.40 1.21 -9.96
N LYS A 19 0.85 1.73 -11.10
CA LYS A 19 0.57 1.14 -12.41
C LYS A 19 1.58 0.03 -12.71
N GLN A 20 1.21 -0.89 -13.59
CA GLN A 20 2.12 -1.95 -14.06
C GLN A 20 3.38 -1.38 -14.75
N SER A 21 3.28 -0.20 -15.38
CA SER A 21 4.40 0.52 -15.98
C SER A 21 5.47 0.92 -14.96
N ASP A 22 5.07 1.19 -13.73
CA ASP A 22 5.95 1.77 -12.70
C ASP A 22 6.91 0.71 -12.13
N MET A 23 6.66 -0.55 -12.42
CA MET A 23 7.50 -1.69 -12.01
C MET A 23 8.84 -1.71 -12.73
N MET A 24 8.93 -1.12 -13.92
CA MET A 24 10.21 -0.96 -14.61
C MET A 24 11.17 -0.11 -13.78
N LEU A 25 10.68 1.02 -13.25
CA LEU A 25 11.50 1.95 -12.48
C LEU A 25 11.79 1.47 -11.05
N ARG A 26 10.88 0.72 -10.44
CA ARG A 26 11.06 0.23 -9.06
C ARG A 26 11.89 -1.04 -8.95
N VAL A 27 11.69 -1.99 -9.87
CA VAL A 27 12.24 -3.35 -9.76
C VAL A 27 12.94 -3.82 -11.04
N GLY A 28 13.04 -2.98 -12.07
CA GLY A 28 13.70 -3.35 -13.32
C GLY A 28 12.93 -4.38 -14.14
N VAL A 29 11.64 -4.60 -13.85
CA VAL A 29 10.79 -5.56 -14.56
C VAL A 29 9.95 -4.84 -15.61
N SER A 30 10.04 -5.27 -16.86
CA SER A 30 9.24 -4.66 -17.94
C SER A 30 7.74 -4.85 -17.72
N ARG A 31 6.94 -3.91 -18.24
CA ARG A 31 5.47 -3.98 -18.17
C ARG A 31 4.93 -5.30 -18.72
N GLN A 32 5.46 -5.81 -19.83
CA GLN A 32 5.00 -7.08 -20.41
C GLN A 32 5.32 -8.28 -19.50
N GLN A 33 6.52 -8.33 -18.92
CA GLN A 33 6.89 -9.38 -17.97
C GLN A 33 6.00 -9.33 -16.72
N TYR A 34 5.77 -8.14 -16.20
CA TYR A 34 4.91 -7.93 -15.03
C TYR A 34 3.44 -8.26 -15.33
N GLN A 35 2.93 -7.92 -16.51
CA GLN A 35 1.58 -8.30 -16.93
C GLN A 35 1.46 -9.82 -17.04
N ARG A 36 2.46 -10.50 -17.62
CA ARG A 36 2.49 -11.97 -17.73
C ARG A 36 2.46 -12.63 -16.36
N LEU A 37 3.18 -12.05 -15.39
CA LEU A 37 3.16 -12.46 -13.99
C LEU A 37 1.75 -12.37 -13.39
N GLU A 38 1.11 -11.20 -13.46
CA GLU A 38 -0.23 -10.99 -12.89
C GLU A 38 -1.32 -11.85 -13.56
N SER A 39 -1.14 -12.21 -14.83
CA SER A 39 -2.20 -12.85 -15.62
C SER A 39 -2.33 -14.35 -15.41
N LYS A 40 -1.22 -15.07 -15.12
CA LYS A 40 -1.11 -16.52 -14.83
C LYS A 40 0.35 -17.05 -14.89
N GLY A 41 1.36 -16.18 -14.79
CA GLY A 41 2.75 -16.59 -14.91
C GLY A 41 3.22 -17.41 -13.70
N ASN A 42 4.12 -18.37 -13.92
CA ASN A 42 4.89 -19.02 -12.84
C ASN A 42 6.28 -18.36 -12.76
N PRO A 43 6.46 -17.29 -11.96
CA PRO A 43 7.76 -16.66 -11.82
C PRO A 43 8.76 -17.57 -11.12
N ARG A 44 10.05 -17.33 -11.38
CA ARG A 44 11.10 -17.85 -10.50
C ARG A 44 11.00 -17.18 -9.13
N LEU A 45 11.50 -17.88 -8.11
CA LEU A 45 11.53 -17.38 -6.74
C LEU A 45 12.21 -16.01 -6.64
N ASP A 46 13.35 -15.83 -7.30
CA ASP A 46 14.09 -14.57 -7.29
C ASP A 46 13.28 -13.41 -7.86
N THR A 47 12.53 -13.66 -8.94
CA THR A 47 11.64 -12.65 -9.55
C THR A 47 10.50 -12.29 -8.61
N LEU A 48 9.94 -13.28 -7.90
CA LEU A 48 8.89 -13.07 -6.92
C LEU A 48 9.40 -12.22 -5.75
N ALA A 49 10.57 -12.55 -5.21
CA ALA A 49 11.20 -11.82 -4.12
C ALA A 49 11.56 -10.39 -4.53
N LEU A 50 12.10 -10.21 -5.74
CA LEU A 50 12.40 -8.90 -6.30
C LEU A 50 11.15 -8.03 -6.37
N ILE A 51 10.06 -8.57 -6.90
CA ILE A 51 8.80 -7.83 -7.04
C ILE A 51 8.17 -7.51 -5.67
N ALA A 52 8.18 -8.47 -4.74
CA ALA A 52 7.73 -8.22 -3.37
C ALA A 52 8.50 -7.04 -2.75
N LYS A 53 9.84 -7.02 -2.91
CA LYS A 53 10.68 -5.90 -2.47
C LYS A 53 10.27 -4.58 -3.12
N GLY A 54 9.97 -4.58 -4.42
CA GLY A 54 9.46 -3.39 -5.14
C GLY A 54 8.09 -2.89 -4.70
N LEU A 55 7.29 -3.76 -4.07
CA LEU A 55 5.98 -3.47 -3.49
C LEU A 55 6.06 -3.22 -1.97
N ASN A 56 7.27 -2.97 -1.44
CA ASN A 56 7.52 -2.81 0.00
C ASN A 56 6.87 -3.95 0.80
N SER A 57 7.12 -5.18 0.37
CA SER A 57 6.60 -6.41 0.96
C SER A 57 7.71 -7.45 1.05
N GLU A 58 7.62 -8.32 2.04
CA GLU A 58 8.59 -9.40 2.25
C GLU A 58 7.90 -10.76 2.18
N LEU A 59 8.58 -11.73 1.55
CA LEU A 59 8.09 -13.10 1.48
C LEU A 59 8.64 -13.89 2.66
N VAL A 60 7.75 -14.30 3.56
CA VAL A 60 8.12 -15.02 4.78
C VAL A 60 7.47 -16.40 4.77
N LEU A 61 8.22 -17.42 5.19
CA LEU A 61 7.68 -18.75 5.43
C LEU A 61 6.92 -18.76 6.76
N VAL A 62 5.60 -18.95 6.70
CA VAL A 62 4.74 -18.99 7.89
C VAL A 62 4.32 -20.43 8.17
N PRO A 63 4.58 -20.97 9.39
CA PRO A 63 4.05 -22.27 9.81
C PRO A 63 2.52 -22.30 9.81
N LYS A 64 1.92 -23.44 9.43
CA LYS A 64 0.44 -23.55 9.26
C LYS A 64 -0.32 -23.25 10.54
N GLU A 65 0.26 -23.61 11.69
CA GLU A 65 -0.32 -23.41 13.02
C GLU A 65 -0.41 -21.91 13.37
N LYS A 66 0.48 -21.09 12.81
CA LYS A 66 0.56 -19.64 13.06
C LYS A 66 -0.14 -18.80 11.98
N LEU A 67 -0.63 -19.44 10.92
CA LEU A 67 -1.20 -18.77 9.76
C LEU A 67 -2.40 -17.89 10.14
N ALA A 68 -3.30 -18.39 11.00
CA ALA A 68 -4.48 -17.65 11.44
C ALA A 68 -4.13 -16.37 12.22
N ALA A 69 -3.09 -16.42 13.08
CA ALA A 69 -2.64 -15.25 13.83
C ALA A 69 -2.04 -14.18 12.90
N VAL A 70 -1.25 -14.60 11.91
CA VAL A 70 -0.71 -13.67 10.89
C VAL A 70 -1.83 -13.04 10.07
N GLN A 71 -2.85 -13.82 9.70
CA GLN A 71 -4.01 -13.28 8.97
C GLN A 71 -4.82 -12.28 9.80
N ALA A 72 -5.03 -12.55 11.09
CA ALA A 72 -5.71 -11.62 11.98
C ALA A 72 -4.97 -10.29 12.00
N LEU A 73 -3.64 -10.31 12.16
CA LEU A 73 -2.81 -9.10 12.16
C LEU A 73 -2.81 -8.34 10.82
N LEU A 74 -2.78 -9.06 9.69
CA LEU A 74 -2.79 -8.44 8.35
C LEU A 74 -4.19 -7.95 7.94
N GLY A 75 -5.25 -8.60 8.42
CA GLY A 75 -6.64 -8.24 8.13
C GLY A 75 -7.21 -7.19 9.08
N SER A 76 -6.62 -7.03 10.27
CA SER A 76 -6.98 -5.98 11.24
C SER A 76 -6.38 -4.62 10.91
N GLY A 77 -5.71 -4.47 9.76
CA GLY A 77 -5.22 -3.19 9.27
C GLY A 77 -6.36 -2.33 8.73
N GLU A 78 -7.00 -1.59 9.62
CA GLU A 78 -7.23 -0.13 9.57
C GLU A 78 -6.66 0.62 8.33
N GLU A 79 -7.07 0.28 7.11
CA GLU A 79 -6.71 1.06 5.91
C GLU A 79 -7.56 2.35 5.76
N GLU A 80 -8.51 2.62 6.67
CA GLU A 80 -9.39 3.81 6.59
C GLU A 80 -9.29 4.77 7.79
N GLU A 81 -8.84 4.35 8.99
CA GLU A 81 -8.96 5.22 10.19
C GLU A 81 -7.75 6.11 10.49
N ILE A 82 -6.51 5.71 10.17
CA ILE A 82 -5.32 6.50 10.55
C ILE A 82 -5.14 7.75 9.66
N VAL A 83 -5.57 7.69 8.39
CA VAL A 83 -5.49 8.85 7.49
C VAL A 83 -6.62 9.85 7.75
N ALA A 84 -7.80 9.37 8.17
CA ALA A 84 -8.94 10.23 8.50
C ALA A 84 -8.74 11.03 9.81
N GLN A 85 -7.98 10.50 10.77
CA GLN A 85 -7.76 11.16 12.07
C GLN A 85 -6.68 12.25 12.05
N SER A 86 -5.83 12.33 11.02
CA SER A 86 -4.78 13.37 10.93
C SER A 86 -5.18 14.62 10.12
N TRP A 87 -6.32 14.60 9.41
CA TRP A 87 -6.79 15.72 8.57
C TRP A 87 -8.21 16.19 8.94
N GLY A 88 -8.67 15.89 10.16
CA GLY A 88 -10.10 15.99 10.50
C GLY A 88 -10.59 17.25 11.21
N GLU A 89 -9.76 17.90 12.05
CA GLU A 89 -10.31 18.89 13.00
C GLU A 89 -9.66 20.27 12.99
N ASP A 90 -8.44 20.46 12.46
CA ASP A 90 -7.74 21.76 12.59
C ASP A 90 -7.68 22.60 11.30
N GLU A 91 -7.92 22.04 10.11
CA GLU A 91 -7.84 22.81 8.85
C GLU A 91 -9.08 23.65 8.52
N ARG A 92 -10.24 23.41 9.17
CA ARG A 92 -11.46 24.19 8.92
C ARG A 92 -11.46 25.61 9.52
N ARG A 93 -10.30 26.13 9.93
CA ARG A 93 -10.20 27.48 10.52
C ARG A 93 -9.07 28.34 9.96
N VAL A 94 -8.25 27.81 9.05
CA VAL A 94 -7.14 28.59 8.44
C VAL A 94 -7.48 29.03 7.02
N SER A 95 -8.28 28.25 6.27
CA SER A 95 -8.74 28.68 4.93
C SER A 95 -9.73 29.84 4.97
N ASP A 96 -10.54 29.88 6.02
CA ASP A 96 -11.71 30.78 6.08
C ASP A 96 -11.38 32.13 6.72
N ASP A 97 -10.24 32.25 7.41
CA ASP A 97 -9.79 33.53 7.99
C ASP A 97 -8.25 33.64 8.01
N PRO A 98 -7.63 33.98 6.86
CA PRO A 98 -6.16 34.06 6.75
C PRO A 98 -5.53 35.21 7.56
N TRP A 99 -6.34 36.06 8.21
CA TRP A 99 -5.86 37.21 9.00
C TRP A 99 -6.19 37.09 10.48
N ARG A 100 -6.68 35.94 10.93
CA ARG A 100 -7.08 35.70 12.31
C ARG A 100 -5.91 35.90 13.26
N GLY A 101 -5.98 36.96 14.09
CA GLY A 101 -4.95 37.31 15.07
C GLY A 101 -3.82 38.21 14.57
N LEU A 102 -3.86 38.70 13.32
CA LEU A 102 -2.88 39.67 12.82
C LEU A 102 -3.33 41.14 12.99
N LEU A 103 -4.64 41.37 13.07
CA LEU A 103 -5.21 42.63 13.51
C LEU A 103 -5.47 42.46 15.01
N GLY A 104 -4.63 43.07 15.85
CA GLY A 104 -4.89 43.12 17.28
C GLY A 104 -6.32 43.63 17.52
N ASP A 105 -7.01 43.00 18.48
CA ASP A 105 -8.27 43.54 19.00
C ASP A 105 -7.96 44.89 19.65
N ASP A 106 -8.03 45.97 18.87
CA ASP A 106 -8.07 47.33 19.40
C ASP A 106 -9.44 47.56 20.04
N SER A 107 -9.37 48.08 21.27
CA SER A 107 -10.40 48.18 22.31
C SER A 107 -11.70 48.90 21.94
#